data_AF-A0A432Y213-F1
#
_entry.id   AF-A0A432Y213-F1
#
_cell.length_a   1.000
_cell.length_b   1.000
_cell.length_c   1.000
_cell.angle_alpha   90.00
_cell.angle_beta   90.00
_cell.angle_gamma   90.00
#
_symmetry.space_group_name_H-M   'P 1'
#
loop_
_entity.id
_entity.type
_entity.pdbx_description
1 polymer ?
#
loop_
_entity_poly.entity_id
_entity_poly.type
_entity_poly.pdbx_seq_one_letter_code
_entity_poly.pdbx_strand_id
1 'polypeptide(L)'
;MVKAAGTFGRSGTHDFVLLRASAIIMALYTIFMVSFLVSADTLNYAVWTNLFAHLGMKIFTMLALTSVLIHGWIGIWQVITDYVKISGLRAFIQFVVSVALIVYWLAGLLVVWPVEGV
;
A
#
# COMPACT_ATOMS: atom_id res chain seq x y z
N MET A 1 28.64 -0.51 -4.54
CA MET A 1 27.38 -0.17 -5.25
C MET A 1 26.93 1.21 -4.81
N VAL A 2 26.66 2.13 -5.74
CA VAL A 2 26.15 3.47 -5.43
C VAL A 2 24.71 3.37 -4.93
N LYS A 3 24.40 4.00 -3.79
CA LYS A 3 23.03 4.08 -3.26
C LYS A 3 22.28 5.18 -3.99
N ALA A 4 21.14 4.87 -4.60
CA ALA A 4 20.26 5.89 -5.17
C ALA A 4 19.42 6.52 -4.06
N ALA A 5 19.55 7.83 -3.85
CA ALA A 5 18.86 8.54 -2.76
C ALA A 5 17.34 8.67 -2.95
N GLY A 6 16.82 8.39 -4.15
CA GLY A 6 15.41 8.61 -4.49
C GLY A 6 14.48 7.39 -4.31
N THR A 7 15.03 6.19 -4.13
CA THR A 7 14.22 4.97 -3.87
C THR A 7 14.05 4.74 -2.38
N PHE A 8 13.00 4.02 -2.01
CA PHE A 8 12.76 3.62 -0.62
C PHE A 8 13.81 2.62 -0.11
N GLY A 9 14.33 1.74 -0.97
CA GLY A 9 15.28 0.73 -0.54
C GLY A 9 16.75 1.09 -0.74
N ARG A 10 17.63 0.13 -0.47
CA ARG A 10 19.08 0.38 -0.26
C ARG A 10 19.97 -0.15 -1.39
N SER A 11 19.47 -1.11 -2.16
CA SER A 11 20.15 -1.79 -3.26
C SER A 11 19.12 -2.49 -4.14
N GLY A 12 19.49 -2.85 -5.37
CA GLY A 12 18.59 -3.60 -6.26
C GLY A 12 18.10 -4.93 -5.66
N THR A 13 18.95 -5.65 -4.92
CA THR A 13 18.56 -6.89 -4.23
C THR A 13 17.56 -6.64 -3.10
N HIS A 14 17.71 -5.55 -2.36
CA HIS A 14 16.78 -5.14 -1.32
C HIS A 14 15.43 -4.75 -1.90
N ASP A 15 15.43 -3.93 -2.96
CA ASP A 15 14.21 -3.51 -3.67
C ASP A 15 13.49 -4.72 -4.26
N PHE A 16 14.25 -5.68 -4.80
CA PHE A 16 13.70 -6.92 -5.30
C PHE A 16 12.90 -7.65 -4.23
N VAL A 17 13.50 -7.92 -3.07
CA VAL A 17 12.84 -8.65 -1.96
C VAL A 17 11.62 -7.89 -1.45
N LEU A 18 11.73 -6.57 -1.23
CA LEU A 18 10.62 -5.75 -0.76
C LEU A 18 9.43 -5.75 -1.72
N LEU A 19 9.68 -5.68 -3.04
CA LEU A 19 8.61 -5.74 -4.04
C LEU A 19 7.85 -7.08 -4.00
N ARG A 20 8.54 -8.20 -3.80
CA ARG A 20 7.88 -9.52 -3.76
C ARG A 20 7.13 -9.73 -2.46
N ALA A 21 7.74 -9.36 -1.34
CA ALA A 21 7.09 -9.47 -0.03
C ALA A 21 5.80 -8.62 0.02
N SER A 22 5.87 -7.36 -0.40
CA SER A 22 4.70 -6.47 -0.47
C SER A 22 3.64 -6.99 -1.45
N ALA A 23 4.04 -7.52 -2.61
CA ALA A 23 3.10 -8.10 -3.58
C ALA A 23 2.33 -9.28 -3.01
N ILE A 24 2.98 -10.19 -2.26
CA ILE A 24 2.32 -11.33 -1.63
C ILE A 24 1.27 -10.86 -0.62
N ILE A 25 1.63 -9.89 0.24
CA ILE A 25 0.69 -9.34 1.23
C ILE A 25 -0.51 -8.69 0.54
N MET A 26 -0.28 -7.86 -0.48
CA MET A 26 -1.36 -7.21 -1.24
C MET A 26 -2.25 -8.24 -1.95
N ALA A 27 -1.67 -9.28 -2.53
CA ALA A 27 -2.41 -10.36 -3.18
C ALA A 27 -3.32 -11.10 -2.17
N LEU A 28 -2.78 -11.48 -1.01
CA LEU A 28 -3.56 -12.12 0.05
C LEU A 28 -4.70 -11.23 0.55
N TYR A 29 -4.45 -9.93 0.74
CA TYR A 29 -5.48 -8.97 1.13
C TYR A 29 -6.58 -8.86 0.08
N THR A 30 -6.18 -8.80 -1.19
CA THR A 30 -7.11 -8.72 -2.32
C THR A 30 -7.97 -9.97 -2.40
N ILE A 31 -7.36 -11.16 -2.29
CA ILE A 31 -8.10 -12.44 -2.29
C ILE A 31 -9.09 -12.47 -1.13
N PHE A 32 -8.67 -12.12 0.08
CA PHE A 32 -9.57 -12.07 1.24
C PHE A 32 -10.76 -11.13 1.01
N MET A 33 -10.51 -9.90 0.55
CA MET A 33 -11.57 -8.91 0.33
C MET A 33 -12.53 -9.35 -0.77
N VAL A 34 -12.02 -9.89 -1.88
CA VAL A 34 -12.85 -10.43 -2.96
C VAL A 34 -13.68 -11.61 -2.44
N SER A 35 -13.07 -12.56 -1.73
CA SER A 35 -13.78 -13.70 -1.14
C SER A 35 -14.89 -13.25 -0.21
N PHE A 36 -14.64 -12.30 0.69
CA PHE A 36 -15.67 -11.74 1.57
C PHE A 36 -16.82 -11.10 0.79
N LEU A 37 -16.52 -10.29 -0.23
CA LEU A 37 -17.53 -9.59 -1.03
C LEU A 37 -18.40 -10.54 -1.83
N VAL A 38 -17.86 -11.65 -2.33
CA VAL A 38 -18.63 -12.64 -3.12
C VAL A 38 -19.35 -13.67 -2.26
N SER A 39 -18.90 -13.91 -1.02
CA SER A 39 -19.51 -14.89 -0.11
C SER A 39 -20.52 -14.28 0.87
N ALA A 40 -20.61 -12.96 0.97
CA ALA A 40 -21.56 -12.30 1.86
C ALA A 40 -22.98 -12.38 1.29
N ASP A 41 -23.88 -13.09 1.99
CA ASP A 41 -25.29 -13.22 1.58
C ASP A 41 -25.98 -11.85 1.45
N THR A 42 -25.69 -10.93 2.38
CA THR A 42 -26.12 -9.52 2.32
C THR A 42 -25.01 -8.61 2.80
N LEU A 43 -24.65 -7.62 1.97
CA LEU A 43 -23.69 -6.58 2.32
C LEU A 43 -24.43 -5.33 2.81
N ASN A 44 -24.53 -5.17 4.12
CA ASN A 44 -25.15 -4.01 4.75
C ASN A 44 -24.18 -3.29 5.70
N TYR A 45 -24.61 -2.16 6.25
CA TYR A 45 -23.80 -1.34 7.15
C TYR A 45 -23.27 -2.13 8.37
N ALA A 46 -24.11 -2.97 8.99
CA ALA A 46 -23.71 -3.73 10.17
C ALA A 46 -22.65 -4.78 9.83
N VAL A 47 -22.84 -5.55 8.76
CA VAL A 47 -21.88 -6.56 8.29
C VAL A 47 -20.54 -5.92 7.95
N TRP A 48 -20.55 -4.79 7.22
CA TRP A 48 -19.33 -4.09 6.84
C TRP A 48 -18.58 -3.52 8.05
N THR A 49 -19.31 -2.83 8.94
CA THR A 49 -18.70 -2.19 10.11
C THR A 49 -18.14 -3.22 11.07
N ASN A 50 -18.82 -4.36 11.26
CA ASN A 50 -18.36 -5.44 12.14
C ASN A 50 -17.14 -6.17 11.59
N LEU A 51 -16.99 -6.31 10.27
CA LEU A 51 -15.76 -6.82 9.66
C LEU A 51 -14.56 -5.90 10.02
N PHE A 52 -14.70 -4.58 9.79
CA PHE A 52 -13.63 -3.62 10.01
C PHE A 52 -13.39 -3.26 11.48
N ALA A 53 -14.34 -3.57 12.37
CA ALA A 53 -14.14 -3.48 13.82
C ALA A 53 -13.17 -4.54 14.35
N HIS A 54 -13.08 -5.70 13.68
CA HIS A 54 -12.24 -6.80 14.12
C HIS A 54 -10.75 -6.43 14.06
N LEU A 55 -10.02 -6.61 15.18
CA LEU A 55 -8.60 -6.23 15.29
C LEU A 55 -7.74 -6.85 14.18
N GLY A 56 -7.99 -8.12 13.86
CA GLY A 56 -7.30 -8.81 12.76
C GLY A 56 -7.49 -8.12 11.40
N MET A 57 -8.69 -7.60 11.11
CA MET A 57 -8.97 -6.88 9.87
C MET A 57 -8.32 -5.51 9.84
N LYS A 58 -8.29 -4.81 10.99
CA LYS A 58 -7.58 -3.53 11.13
C LYS A 58 -6.09 -3.71 10.84
N ILE A 59 -5.46 -4.70 11.47
CA ILE A 59 -4.04 -5.03 11.27
C ILE A 59 -3.79 -5.42 9.81
N PHE A 60 -4.63 -6.28 9.23
CA PHE A 60 -4.43 -6.75 7.87
C PHE A 60 -4.54 -5.62 6.84
N THR A 61 -5.51 -4.72 7.02
CA THR A 61 -5.67 -3.52 6.19
C THR A 61 -4.47 -2.59 6.30
N MET A 62 -3.97 -2.34 7.52
CA MET A 62 -2.78 -1.51 7.72
C MET A 62 -1.51 -2.16 7.15
N LEU A 63 -1.39 -3.47 7.21
CA LEU A 63 -0.29 -4.21 6.59
C LEU A 63 -0.37 -4.14 5.04
N ALA A 64 -1.56 -4.23 4.47
CA ALA A 64 -1.79 -4.05 3.03
C ALA A 64 -1.45 -2.61 2.58
N LEU A 65 -1.87 -1.58 3.32
CA LEU A 65 -1.53 -0.19 3.02
C LEU A 65 -0.04 0.11 3.15
N THR A 66 0.62 -0.50 4.13
CA THR A 66 2.09 -0.43 4.26
C THR A 66 2.76 -1.09 3.05
N SER A 67 2.21 -2.21 2.56
CA SER A 67 2.68 -2.87 1.35
C SER A 67 2.47 -2.00 0.11
N VAL A 68 1.33 -1.33 -0.03
CA VAL A 68 1.07 -0.36 -1.11
C VAL A 68 2.07 0.79 -1.08
N LEU A 69 2.34 1.35 0.11
CA LEU A 69 3.33 2.43 0.29
C LEU A 69 4.71 1.99 -0.22
N ILE A 70 5.20 0.82 0.20
CA ILE A 70 6.53 0.31 -0.21
C ILE A 70 6.54 -0.07 -1.69
N HIS A 71 5.55 -0.85 -2.13
CA HIS A 71 5.47 -1.37 -3.50
C HIS A 71 5.32 -0.24 -4.52
N GLY A 72 4.40 0.69 -4.25
CA GLY A 72 4.15 1.87 -5.08
C GLY A 72 5.35 2.80 -5.14
N TRP A 73 6.04 3.04 -4.02
CA TRP A 73 7.20 3.92 -4.01
C TRP A 73 8.35 3.35 -4.86
N ILE A 74 8.71 2.08 -4.65
CA ILE A 74 9.80 1.44 -5.40
C ILE A 74 9.40 1.30 -6.88
N GLY A 75 8.18 0.84 -7.17
CA GLY A 75 7.70 0.63 -8.53
C GLY A 75 7.66 1.92 -9.34
N ILE A 76 7.11 3.00 -8.77
CA ILE A 76 7.09 4.30 -9.46
C ILE A 76 8.49 4.85 -9.63
N TRP A 77 9.38 4.71 -8.64
CA TRP A 77 10.77 5.12 -8.79
C TRP A 77 11.42 4.44 -10.01
N GLN A 78 11.23 3.13 -10.19
CA GLN A 78 11.73 2.38 -11.36
C GLN A 78 11.18 2.94 -12.68
N VAL A 79 9.87 3.14 -12.76
CA VAL A 79 9.19 3.68 -13.95
C VAL A 79 9.75 5.07 -14.30
N ILE A 80 9.82 5.99 -13.34
CA ILE A 80 10.25 7.37 -13.65
C ILE A 80 11.74 7.46 -13.94
N THR A 81 12.59 6.59 -13.38
CA THR A 81 14.02 6.55 -13.77
C THR A 81 14.23 6.05 -15.18
N ASP A 82 13.36 5.16 -15.65
CA ASP A 82 13.43 4.62 -17.01
C ASP A 82 12.91 5.61 -18.04
N TYR A 83 11.81 6.30 -17.77
CA TYR A 83 11.11 7.11 -18.79
C TYR A 83 11.26 8.63 -18.64
N VAL A 84 11.44 9.18 -17.44
CA VAL A 84 11.53 10.64 -17.23
C VAL A 84 12.98 11.08 -17.21
N LYS A 85 13.49 11.63 -18.33
CA LYS A 85 14.90 12.00 -18.46
C LYS A 85 15.28 13.28 -17.71
N ILE A 86 14.38 14.27 -17.67
CA ILE A 86 14.61 15.54 -16.98
C ILE A 86 14.67 15.30 -15.46
N SER A 87 15.81 15.61 -14.85
CA SER A 87 16.08 15.31 -13.42
C SER A 87 15.14 16.03 -12.46
N GLY A 88 14.89 17.34 -12.68
CA GLY A 88 13.99 18.13 -11.83
C GLY A 88 12.55 17.61 -11.88
N LEU A 89 12.04 17.29 -13.08
CA LEU A 89 10.71 16.71 -13.25
C LEU A 89 10.59 15.34 -12.59
N ARG A 90 11.60 14.48 -12.74
CA ARG A 90 11.63 13.16 -12.11
C ARG A 90 11.59 13.26 -10.58
N ALA A 91 12.39 14.17 -9.99
CA ALA A 91 12.38 14.40 -8.54
C ALA A 91 11.03 14.94 -8.05
N PHE A 92 10.42 15.87 -8.80
CA PHE A 92 9.10 16.41 -8.49
C PHE A 92 8.01 15.32 -8.52
N ILE A 93 7.97 14.50 -9.57
CA ILE A 93 7.00 13.39 -9.68
C ILE A 93 7.19 12.40 -8.53
N GLN A 94 8.44 12.02 -8.23
CA GLN A 94 8.73 11.14 -7.10
C GLN A 94 8.19 11.72 -5.79
N PHE A 95 8.44 13.01 -5.52
CA PHE A 95 7.96 13.68 -4.32
C PHE A 95 6.44 13.66 -4.21
N VAL A 96 5.73 14.03 -5.29
CA VAL A 96 4.26 14.04 -5.31
C VAL A 96 3.69 12.66 -5.03
N VAL A 97 4.22 11.62 -5.68
CA VAL A 97 3.75 10.24 -5.48
C VAL A 97 4.06 9.75 -4.07
N SER A 98 5.26 10.01 -3.57
CA SER A 98 5.67 9.68 -2.20
C SER A 98 4.74 10.31 -1.16
N VAL A 99 4.40 11.58 -1.31
CA VAL A 99 3.43 12.27 -0.43
C VAL A 99 2.05 11.62 -0.53
N ALA A 100 1.56 11.34 -1.75
CA ALA A 100 0.27 10.70 -1.95
C ALA A 100 0.19 9.31 -1.27
N LEU A 101 1.23 8.49 -1.38
CA LEU A 101 1.28 7.19 -0.73
C LEU A 101 1.27 7.29 0.81
N ILE A 102 1.97 8.29 1.37
CA ILE A 102 1.93 8.56 2.81
C ILE A 102 0.53 9.01 3.24
N VAL A 103 -0.13 9.86 2.44
CA VAL A 103 -1.51 10.28 2.68
C VAL A 103 -2.47 9.09 2.66
N TYR A 104 -2.34 8.16 1.71
CA TYR A 104 -3.16 6.95 1.69
C TYR A 104 -2.97 6.08 2.93
N TRP A 105 -1.72 5.93 3.38
CA TRP A 105 -1.42 5.20 4.60
C TRP A 105 -2.04 5.86 5.84
N LEU A 106 -1.88 7.19 5.99
CA LEU A 106 -2.45 7.95 7.10
C LEU A 106 -3.98 7.95 7.08
N ALA A 107 -4.58 8.17 5.91
CA ALA A 107 -6.04 8.12 5.74
C ALA A 107 -6.58 6.75 6.14
N GLY A 108 -5.94 5.66 5.72
CA GLY A 108 -6.33 4.32 6.13
C GLY A 108 -6.24 4.09 7.64
N LEU A 109 -5.17 4.56 8.28
CA LEU A 109 -5.06 4.52 9.74
C LEU A 109 -6.22 5.25 10.41
N LEU A 110 -6.48 6.49 9.98
CA LEU A 110 -7.51 7.34 10.57
C LEU A 110 -8.94 6.86 10.28
N VAL A 111 -9.15 6.13 9.19
CA VAL A 111 -10.45 5.54 8.83
C VAL A 111 -10.70 4.23 9.57
N VAL A 112 -9.72 3.33 9.63
CA VAL A 112 -9.91 1.95 10.10
C VAL A 112 -9.77 1.85 11.62
N TRP A 113 -8.86 2.60 12.23
CA TRP A 113 -8.61 2.50 13.67
C TRP A 113 -9.83 2.83 14.56
N PRO A 114 -10.63 3.88 14.29
CA PRO A 114 -11.77 4.24 15.14
C PRO A 114 -13.03 3.39 14.93
N VAL A 115 -13.02 2.39 14.04
CA VAL A 115 -14.22 1.55 13.79
C VAL A 115 -14.45 0.62 14.98
N GLU A 116 -15.59 0.75 15.67
CA GLU A 116 -15.91 -0.06 16.87
C GLU A 116 -16.98 -1.14 16.64
N GLY A 117 -17.60 -1.17 15.46
CA GLY A 117 -18.72 -2.08 15.16
C GLY A 117 -20.08 -1.44 15.46
N VAL A 118 -21.14 -2.18 15.16
CA VAL A 118 -22.53 -1.85 15.51
C VAL A 118 -23.31 -3.08 15.91
#